data_AF-A0A832HFN4-F1
#
_entry.id   AF-A0A832HFN4-F1
#
_cell.length_a   1.000
_cell.length_b   1.000
_cell.length_c   1.000
_cell.angle_alpha   90.00
_cell.angle_beta   90.00
_cell.angle_gamma   90.00
#
_symmetry.space_group_name_H-M   'P 1'
#
loop_
_entity.id
_entity.type
_entity.pdbx_description
1 polymer ?
#
loop_
_entity_poly.entity_id
_entity_poly.type
_entity_poly.pdbx_seq_one_letter_code
_entity_poly.pdbx_strand_id
1 'polypeptide(L)'
;MRSVLILVVVMMAAWLGGCSSFDKDFAQVQAQPVGAPGSLAGAWSGEWQSDKGHGKGALKAVITPAEAPSTVTGSTPQKFDARFYATWAEVLNGEYTVPMTGVPGPEGMQFSGSKDLGPMYGGLYHYRGYIKGDTFYSTYKSSGDSGTFTMKRVSQRK
;
A
#
# COMPACT_ATOMS: atom_id res chain seq x y z
N MET A 1 9.52 -9.20 46.19
CA MET A 1 8.96 -10.04 45.09
C MET A 1 7.76 -9.38 44.40
N ARG A 2 6.73 -8.89 45.12
CA ARG A 2 5.58 -8.18 44.52
C ARG A 2 5.96 -6.91 43.72
N SER A 3 6.94 -6.15 44.18
CA SER A 3 7.39 -4.91 43.49
C SER A 3 8.18 -5.16 42.20
N VAL A 4 8.86 -6.30 42.08
CA VAL A 4 9.58 -6.70 40.85
C VAL A 4 8.58 -7.13 39.77
N LEU A 5 7.51 -7.82 40.16
CA LEU A 5 6.44 -8.23 39.24
C LEU A 5 5.68 -7.02 38.65
N ILE A 6 5.45 -5.99 39.46
CA ILE A 6 4.78 -4.75 39.02
C ILE A 6 5.68 -3.96 38.03
N LEU A 7 6.99 -3.93 38.27
CA LEU A 7 7.93 -3.25 37.36
C LEU A 7 7.99 -3.94 35.98
N VAL A 8 7.95 -5.27 35.94
CA VAL A 8 7.93 -6.06 34.69
C VAL A 8 6.63 -5.83 33.90
N VAL A 9 5.48 -5.77 34.57
CA VAL A 9 4.19 -5.50 33.91
C VAL A 9 4.09 -4.07 33.36
N VAL A 10 4.61 -3.07 34.09
CA VAL A 10 4.64 -1.67 33.62
C VAL A 10 5.62 -1.48 32.46
N MET A 11 6.76 -2.17 32.47
CA MET A 11 7.74 -2.11 31.36
C MET A 11 7.22 -2.81 30.09
N MET A 12 6.41 -3.87 30.22
CA MET A 12 5.75 -4.56 29.10
C MET A 12 4.59 -3.74 28.51
N ALA A 13 3.91 -2.93 29.32
CA ALA A 13 2.84 -2.02 28.86
C ALA A 13 3.38 -0.80 28.08
N ALA A 14 4.62 -0.37 28.35
CA ALA A 14 5.25 0.78 27.67
C ALA A 14 5.74 0.48 26.24
N TRP A 15 5.73 -0.79 25.82
CA TRP A 15 6.11 -1.20 24.46
C TRP A 15 4.91 -1.31 23.49
N LEU A 16 3.70 -1.03 23.96
CA LEU A 16 2.47 -1.14 23.16
C LEU A 16 2.09 0.19 22.45
N GLY A 17 2.89 1.25 22.61
CA GLY A 17 2.70 2.55 21.95
C GLY A 17 3.25 2.64 20.53
N GLY A 18 3.43 1.51 19.84
CA GLY A 18 3.93 1.45 18.47
C GLY A 18 2.84 1.82 17.46
N CYS A 19 2.47 3.11 17.36
CA CYS A 19 1.89 3.60 16.10
C CYS A 19 2.93 3.32 15.03
N SER A 20 2.66 2.38 14.10
CA SER A 20 3.64 2.02 13.08
C SER A 20 3.98 3.26 12.24
N SER A 21 5.19 3.32 11.69
CA SER A 21 5.59 4.41 10.78
C SER A 21 4.62 4.53 9.61
N PHE A 22 3.94 3.44 9.23
CA PHE A 22 2.91 3.44 8.21
C PHE A 22 1.73 4.35 8.56
N ASP A 23 1.13 4.22 9.75
CA ASP A 23 -0.06 5.03 10.09
C ASP A 23 0.27 6.52 10.13
N LYS A 24 1.47 6.88 10.63
CA LYS A 24 1.96 8.27 10.60
C LYS A 24 2.08 8.78 9.17
N ASP A 25 2.76 8.05 8.30
CA ASP A 25 2.97 8.47 6.91
C ASP A 25 1.65 8.48 6.13
N PHE A 26 0.76 7.52 6.40
CA PHE A 26 -0.58 7.47 5.81
C PHE A 26 -1.39 8.71 6.18
N ALA A 27 -1.43 9.07 7.48
CA ALA A 27 -2.11 10.27 7.94
C ALA A 27 -1.48 11.54 7.34
N GLN A 28 -0.15 11.61 7.25
CA GLN A 28 0.56 12.73 6.65
C GLN A 28 0.20 12.93 5.17
N VAL A 29 0.17 11.84 4.39
CA VAL A 29 -0.17 11.90 2.95
C VAL A 29 -1.66 12.15 2.75
N GLN A 30 -2.53 11.58 3.59
CA GLN A 30 -3.97 11.84 3.58
C GLN A 30 -4.31 13.32 3.83
N ALA A 31 -3.51 14.01 4.65
CA ALA A 31 -3.70 15.42 4.97
C ALA A 31 -3.24 16.38 3.85
N GLN A 32 -2.51 15.89 2.85
CA GLN A 32 -2.09 16.72 1.71
C GLN A 32 -3.25 16.97 0.74
N PRO A 33 -3.22 18.07 -0.02
CA PRO A 33 -4.13 18.27 -1.14
C PRO A 33 -4.10 17.08 -2.09
N VAL A 34 -5.27 16.69 -2.61
CA VAL A 34 -5.40 15.63 -3.60
C VAL A 34 -4.55 15.99 -4.82
N GLY A 35 -3.63 15.11 -5.19
CA GLY A 35 -2.91 15.22 -6.46
C GLY A 35 -3.88 15.21 -7.65
N ALA A 36 -3.39 15.55 -8.85
CA ALA A 36 -4.24 15.58 -10.04
C ALA A 36 -5.07 14.27 -10.18
N PRO A 37 -6.37 14.36 -10.54
CA PRO A 37 -7.17 13.17 -10.80
C PRO A 37 -6.47 12.20 -11.75
N GLY A 38 -6.48 10.90 -11.45
CA GLY A 38 -5.77 9.91 -12.26
C GLY A 38 -4.29 9.72 -11.92
N SER A 39 -3.72 10.49 -10.98
CA SER A 39 -2.34 10.28 -10.50
C SER A 39 -2.22 9.08 -9.57
N LEU A 40 -1.08 8.38 -9.59
CA LEU A 40 -0.84 7.21 -8.73
C LEU A 40 -0.45 7.58 -7.30
N ALA A 41 0.30 8.67 -7.11
CA ALA A 41 0.76 9.12 -5.81
C ALA A 41 -0.42 9.50 -4.88
N GLY A 42 -0.27 9.20 -3.59
CA GLY A 42 -1.26 9.53 -2.55
C GLY A 42 -1.54 8.40 -1.57
N ALA A 43 -2.51 8.64 -0.70
CA ALA A 43 -3.03 7.66 0.26
C ALA A 43 -4.27 6.96 -0.32
N TRP A 44 -4.31 5.64 -0.17
CA TRP A 44 -5.36 4.78 -0.72
C TRP A 44 -5.85 3.82 0.34
N SER A 45 -7.16 3.55 0.37
CA SER A 45 -7.77 2.57 1.28
C SER A 45 -8.82 1.74 0.56
N GLY A 46 -8.90 0.47 0.90
CA GLY A 46 -9.83 -0.47 0.32
C GLY A 46 -9.55 -1.89 0.78
N GLU A 47 -9.62 -2.84 -0.14
CA GLU A 47 -9.53 -4.25 0.18
C GLU A 47 -8.65 -5.03 -0.80
N TRP A 48 -8.10 -6.13 -0.32
CA TRP A 48 -7.53 -7.19 -1.15
C TRP A 48 -8.42 -8.43 -1.10
N GLN A 49 -8.44 -9.20 -2.18
CA GLN A 49 -9.17 -10.45 -2.31
C GLN A 49 -8.32 -11.46 -3.08
N SER A 50 -8.16 -12.67 -2.53
CA SER A 50 -7.56 -13.81 -3.22
C SER A 50 -8.58 -14.54 -4.10
N ASP A 51 -8.17 -14.90 -5.31
CA ASP A 51 -8.93 -15.76 -6.24
C ASP A 51 -8.73 -17.25 -5.92
N LYS A 52 -7.69 -17.60 -5.15
CA LYS A 52 -7.38 -18.98 -4.74
C LYS A 52 -7.96 -19.36 -3.37
N GLY A 53 -8.73 -18.47 -2.76
CA GLY A 53 -9.39 -18.73 -1.47
C GLY A 53 -8.50 -18.49 -0.24
N HIS A 54 -7.37 -17.79 -0.37
CA HIS A 54 -6.52 -17.41 0.77
C HIS A 54 -7.11 -16.26 1.62
N GLY A 55 -8.32 -15.81 1.27
CA GLY A 55 -9.09 -14.85 2.04
C GLY A 55 -9.16 -13.47 1.38
N LYS A 56 -9.51 -12.50 2.22
CA LYS A 56 -9.64 -11.08 1.89
C LYS A 56 -9.40 -10.25 3.13
N GLY A 57 -9.21 -8.95 2.97
CA GLY A 57 -9.07 -8.06 4.11
C GLY A 57 -8.84 -6.61 3.73
N ALA A 58 -8.74 -5.75 4.74
CA ALA A 58 -8.46 -4.34 4.57
C ALA A 58 -7.05 -4.15 3.98
N LEU A 59 -6.95 -3.13 3.15
CA LEU A 59 -5.73 -2.74 2.47
C LEU A 59 -5.61 -1.22 2.52
N LYS A 60 -4.46 -0.73 2.99
CA LYS A 60 -4.06 0.67 2.84
C LYS A 60 -2.80 0.75 2.00
N ALA A 61 -2.60 1.87 1.31
CA ALA A 61 -1.36 2.15 0.62
C ALA A 61 -0.96 3.61 0.74
N VAL A 62 0.35 3.83 0.83
CA VAL A 62 1.00 5.12 0.61
C VAL A 62 1.86 4.98 -0.63
N ILE A 63 1.57 5.78 -1.66
CA ILE A 63 2.33 5.77 -2.91
C ILE A 63 3.02 7.12 -3.10
N THR A 64 4.34 7.09 -3.30
CA THR A 64 5.19 8.27 -3.48
C THR A 64 6.03 8.13 -4.75
N PRO A 65 6.35 9.24 -5.45
CA PRO A 65 7.35 9.21 -6.52
C PRO A 65 8.68 8.66 -6.00
N ALA A 66 9.33 7.76 -6.75
CA ALA A 66 10.62 7.18 -6.39
C ALA A 66 11.81 8.07 -6.82
N GLU A 67 11.55 9.06 -7.67
CA GLU A 67 12.54 9.99 -8.19
C GLU A 67 12.04 11.44 -8.03
N ALA A 68 12.97 12.39 -7.98
CA ALA A 68 12.64 13.80 -7.92
C ALA A 68 11.80 14.22 -9.13
N PRO A 69 10.97 15.28 -9.01
CA PRO A 69 10.17 15.77 -10.13
C PRO A 69 11.07 16.15 -11.30
N SER A 70 11.14 15.29 -12.30
CA SER A 70 11.70 15.59 -13.60
C SER A 70 10.56 16.08 -14.49
N THR A 71 10.85 17.00 -15.42
CA THR A 71 9.83 17.56 -16.32
C THR A 71 9.19 16.42 -17.12
N VAL A 72 8.03 15.95 -16.67
CA VAL A 72 7.31 14.85 -17.30
C VAL A 72 6.51 15.42 -18.46
N THR A 73 6.98 15.17 -19.66
CA THR A 73 6.27 15.53 -20.90
C THR A 73 5.67 14.26 -21.52
N GLY A 74 4.36 14.29 -21.79
CA GLY A 74 3.66 13.21 -22.50
C GLY A 74 3.50 11.90 -21.73
N SER A 75 3.52 10.78 -22.45
CA SER A 75 3.30 9.41 -21.92
C SER A 75 4.55 8.77 -21.29
N THR A 76 5.45 9.58 -20.73
CA THR A 76 6.71 9.08 -20.15
C THR A 76 6.42 8.22 -18.91
N PRO A 77 7.00 7.01 -18.81
CA PRO A 77 6.86 6.18 -17.62
C PRO A 77 7.45 6.87 -16.37
N GLN A 78 6.71 6.81 -15.27
CA GLN A 78 7.07 7.36 -13.97
C GLN A 78 7.30 6.25 -12.95
N LYS A 79 8.30 6.41 -12.08
CA LYS A 79 8.64 5.44 -11.02
C LYS A 79 8.06 5.86 -9.68
N PHE A 80 7.48 4.91 -8.97
CA PHE A 80 6.88 5.11 -7.66
C PHE A 80 7.28 3.99 -6.70
N ASP A 81 7.33 4.31 -5.42
CA ASP A 81 7.32 3.34 -4.35
C ASP A 81 5.92 3.26 -3.76
N ALA A 82 5.34 2.06 -3.76
CA ALA A 82 4.05 1.80 -3.16
C ALA A 82 4.25 0.93 -1.91
N ARG A 83 4.02 1.51 -0.74
CA ARG A 83 4.02 0.79 0.53
C ARG A 83 2.59 0.40 0.88
N PHE A 84 2.34 -0.89 1.04
CA PHE A 84 1.05 -1.45 1.41
C PHE A 84 1.06 -1.87 2.86
N TYR A 85 -0.10 -1.74 3.50
CA TYR A 85 -0.44 -2.33 4.79
C TYR A 85 -1.68 -3.18 4.58
N ALA A 86 -1.56 -4.49 4.77
CA ALA A 86 -2.64 -5.45 4.56
C ALA A 86 -2.99 -6.16 5.88
N THR A 87 -4.26 -6.53 6.04
CA THR A 87 -4.72 -7.36 7.16
C THR A 87 -5.17 -8.73 6.66
N TRP A 88 -4.84 -9.80 7.39
CA TRP A 88 -5.27 -11.18 7.13
C TRP A 88 -5.91 -11.80 8.37
N ALA A 89 -6.89 -12.67 8.17
CA ALA A 89 -7.56 -13.41 9.24
C ALA A 89 -8.01 -12.52 10.42
N GLU A 90 -8.39 -11.28 10.14
CA GLU A 90 -8.86 -10.23 11.07
C GLU A 90 -7.86 -9.76 12.15
N VAL A 91 -6.82 -10.53 12.47
CA VAL A 91 -5.87 -10.22 13.57
C VAL A 91 -4.42 -10.07 13.13
N LEU A 92 -4.06 -10.55 11.94
CA LEU A 92 -2.71 -10.41 11.41
C LEU A 92 -2.63 -9.21 10.48
N ASN A 93 -1.51 -8.52 10.50
CA ASN A 93 -1.21 -7.45 9.57
C ASN A 93 0.24 -7.50 9.11
N GLY A 94 0.53 -6.80 8.03
CA GLY A 94 1.87 -6.77 7.48
C GLY A 94 2.03 -5.66 6.47
N GLU A 95 3.28 -5.22 6.36
CA GLU A 95 3.69 -4.11 5.52
C GLU A 95 4.70 -4.59 4.48
N TYR A 96 4.55 -4.11 3.24
CA TYR A 96 5.54 -4.36 2.20
C TYR A 96 5.56 -3.23 1.17
N THR A 97 6.76 -2.91 0.68
CA THR A 97 6.96 -1.90 -0.37
C THR A 97 7.23 -2.57 -1.69
N VAL A 98 6.63 -2.10 -2.78
CA VAL A 98 6.90 -2.57 -4.15
C VAL A 98 7.19 -1.40 -5.09
N PRO A 99 8.10 -1.55 -6.06
CA PRO A 99 8.41 -0.52 -7.05
C PRO A 99 7.41 -0.56 -8.20
N MET A 100 6.63 0.50 -8.38
CA MET A 100 5.64 0.62 -9.47
C MET A 100 6.18 1.47 -10.62
N THR A 101 5.84 1.07 -11.85
CA THR A 101 6.00 1.92 -13.03
C THR A 101 4.62 2.33 -13.53
N GLY A 102 4.32 3.63 -13.50
CA GLY A 102 3.08 4.22 -13.98
C GLY A 102 3.27 4.87 -15.35
N VAL A 103 2.29 4.72 -16.25
CA VAL A 103 2.26 5.34 -17.57
C VAL A 103 0.97 6.15 -17.68
N PRO A 104 1.05 7.49 -17.85
CA PRO A 104 -0.12 8.32 -18.07
C PRO A 104 -0.88 7.92 -19.34
N GLY A 105 -2.21 7.91 -19.25
CA GLY A 105 -3.13 7.68 -20.34
C GLY A 105 -4.31 8.66 -20.31
N PRO A 106 -5.20 8.61 -21.30
CA PRO A 106 -6.28 9.60 -21.45
C PRO A 106 -7.30 9.59 -20.31
N GLU A 107 -7.53 8.43 -19.67
CA GLU A 107 -8.53 8.29 -18.59
C GLU A 107 -7.91 8.17 -17.18
N GLY A 108 -6.59 8.35 -17.06
CA GLY A 108 -5.85 8.18 -15.82
C GLY A 108 -4.50 7.50 -16.05
N MET A 109 -4.06 6.62 -15.16
CA MET A 109 -2.73 6.02 -15.22
C MET A 109 -2.81 4.49 -15.24
N GLN A 110 -2.09 3.84 -16.15
CA GLN A 110 -1.84 2.40 -16.08
C GLN A 110 -0.57 2.17 -15.27
N PHE A 111 -0.49 1.11 -14.48
CA PHE A 111 0.74 0.77 -13.77
C PHE A 111 1.01 -0.73 -13.76
N SER A 112 2.28 -1.08 -13.57
CA SER A 112 2.73 -2.45 -13.39
C SER A 112 4.05 -2.51 -12.64
N GLY A 113 4.37 -3.68 -12.13
CA GLY A 113 5.67 -3.96 -11.55
C GLY A 113 5.80 -5.41 -11.10
N SER A 114 6.95 -5.70 -10.50
CA SER A 114 7.19 -6.97 -9.84
C SER A 114 8.16 -6.80 -8.69
N LYS A 115 8.07 -7.70 -7.71
CA LYS A 115 9.02 -7.80 -6.62
C LYS A 115 9.13 -9.25 -6.19
N ASP A 116 10.34 -9.73 -5.94
CA ASP A 116 10.50 -11.00 -5.24
C ASP A 116 10.24 -10.78 -3.75
N LEU A 117 9.18 -11.41 -3.22
CA LEU A 117 8.82 -11.34 -1.80
C LEU A 117 9.51 -12.44 -0.98
N GLY A 118 10.32 -13.28 -1.64
CA GLY A 118 10.96 -14.44 -1.04
C GLY A 118 10.06 -15.69 -1.09
N PRO A 119 10.65 -16.88 -0.98
CA PRO A 119 9.96 -18.15 -1.20
C PRO A 119 8.79 -18.37 -0.22
N MET A 120 8.89 -17.85 1.00
CA MET A 120 7.84 -17.98 2.03
C MET A 120 6.55 -17.22 1.66
N TYR A 121 6.65 -16.17 0.85
CA TYR A 121 5.52 -15.30 0.47
C TYR A 121 5.10 -15.48 -1.00
N GLY A 122 5.43 -16.63 -1.60
CA GLY A 122 5.07 -16.97 -2.98
C GLY A 122 6.09 -16.51 -4.03
N GLY A 123 7.30 -16.09 -3.62
CA GLY A 123 8.40 -15.73 -4.50
C GLY A 123 8.12 -14.48 -5.33
N LEU A 124 8.31 -14.61 -6.65
CA LEU A 124 8.13 -13.51 -7.59
C LEU A 124 6.66 -13.10 -7.70
N TYR A 125 6.37 -11.91 -7.20
CA TYR A 125 5.06 -11.27 -7.20
C TYR A 125 4.99 -10.27 -8.36
N HIS A 126 4.02 -10.46 -9.26
CA HIS A 126 3.72 -9.56 -10.37
C HIS A 126 2.38 -8.87 -10.15
N TYR A 127 2.28 -7.63 -10.60
CA TYR A 127 1.04 -6.88 -10.52
C TYR A 127 0.91 -5.89 -11.67
N ARG A 128 -0.34 -5.59 -12.01
CA ARG A 128 -0.74 -4.60 -13.01
C ARG A 128 -2.11 -4.06 -12.66
N GLY A 129 -2.33 -2.80 -12.98
CA GLY A 129 -3.55 -2.12 -12.61
C GLY A 129 -3.69 -0.75 -13.26
N TYR A 130 -4.69 -0.02 -12.83
CA TYR A 130 -4.96 1.32 -13.31
C TYR A 130 -5.53 2.21 -12.21
N ILE A 131 -5.36 3.52 -12.43
CA ILE A 131 -6.04 4.59 -11.73
C ILE A 131 -7.00 5.26 -12.69
N LYS A 132 -8.26 5.41 -12.26
CA LYS A 132 -9.27 6.22 -12.95
C LYS A 132 -9.96 7.12 -11.94
N GLY A 133 -9.68 8.43 -12.03
CA GLY A 133 -10.07 9.40 -11.00
C GLY A 133 -9.47 9.03 -9.64
N ASP A 134 -10.34 8.69 -8.69
CA ASP A 134 -10.00 8.26 -7.32
C ASP A 134 -10.14 6.74 -7.11
N THR A 135 -10.21 5.97 -8.19
CA THR A 135 -10.27 4.51 -8.13
C THR A 135 -8.91 3.90 -8.42
N PHE A 136 -8.45 3.02 -7.54
CA PHE A 136 -7.30 2.16 -7.74
C PHE A 136 -7.81 0.73 -7.92
N TYR A 137 -7.43 0.10 -9.02
CA TYR A 137 -7.65 -1.32 -9.24
C TYR A 137 -6.35 -1.98 -9.66
N SER A 138 -6.04 -3.14 -9.09
CA SER A 138 -4.91 -3.96 -9.52
C SER A 138 -5.27 -5.43 -9.46
N THR A 139 -4.69 -6.21 -10.37
CA THR A 139 -4.54 -7.65 -10.23
C THR A 139 -3.14 -7.97 -9.73
N TYR A 140 -2.98 -9.04 -8.97
CA TYR A 140 -1.69 -9.58 -8.59
C TYR A 140 -1.60 -11.09 -8.84
N LYS A 141 -0.37 -11.58 -9.01
CA LYS A 141 -0.09 -13.01 -9.20
C LYS A 141 1.31 -13.36 -8.71
N SER A 142 1.40 -14.45 -7.97
CA SER A 142 2.63 -15.16 -7.59
C SER A 142 2.41 -16.67 -7.75
N SER A 143 3.40 -17.48 -7.40
CA SER A 143 3.20 -18.95 -7.37
C SER A 143 2.17 -19.34 -6.31
N GLY A 144 2.24 -18.69 -5.15
CA GLY A 144 1.36 -18.92 -4.00
C GLY A 144 -0.07 -18.44 -4.24
N ASP A 145 -0.27 -17.22 -4.73
CA ASP A 145 -1.60 -16.60 -4.78
C ASP A 145 -1.84 -15.75 -6.03
N SER A 146 -3.10 -15.46 -6.31
CA SER A 146 -3.51 -14.45 -7.28
C SER A 146 -4.78 -13.79 -6.79
N GLY A 147 -5.00 -12.55 -7.18
CA GLY A 147 -6.16 -11.82 -6.70
C GLY A 147 -6.22 -10.39 -7.17
N THR A 148 -7.04 -9.61 -6.47
CA THR A 148 -7.33 -8.22 -6.81
C THR A 148 -7.22 -7.29 -5.61
N PHE A 149 -6.78 -6.06 -5.88
CA PHE A 149 -6.87 -4.94 -4.97
C PHE A 149 -7.88 -3.94 -5.53
N THR A 150 -8.83 -3.53 -4.71
CA THR A 150 -9.81 -2.49 -5.06
C THR A 150 -9.79 -1.42 -3.97
N MET A 151 -9.39 -0.21 -4.32
CA MET A 151 -9.18 0.87 -3.36
C MET A 151 -9.69 2.21 -3.87
N LYS A 152 -9.90 3.13 -2.94
CA LYS A 152 -10.25 4.52 -3.19
C LYS A 152 -9.22 5.45 -2.59
N ARG A 153 -9.01 6.59 -3.25
CA ARG A 153 -8.15 7.64 -2.70
C ARG A 153 -8.76 8.16 -1.41
N VAL A 154 -7.95 8.26 -0.37
CA VAL A 154 -8.36 8.86 0.89
C VAL A 154 -7.77 10.26 0.95
N SER A 155 -8.64 11.26 1.03
CA SER A 155 -8.24 12.65 1.24
C SER A 155 -9.28 13.34 2.10
N GLN A 156 -8.84 14.35 2.85
CA GLN A 156 -9.77 15.32 3.42
C GLN A 156 -10.28 16.19 2.26
N ARG A 157 -11.40 15.81 1.62
CA ARG A 157 -12.16 16.78 0.83
C ARG A 157 -12.59 17.87 1.80
N LYS A 158 -11.98 19.05 1.68
CA LYS A 158 -12.55 20.27 2.25
C LYS A 158 -13.81 20.64 1.49
#